data_AF-A0A443JKP7-F1
#
_entry.id   AF-A0A443JKP7-F1
#
_cell.length_a   1.000
_cell.length_b   1.000
_cell.length_c   1.000
_cell.angle_alpha   90.00
_cell.angle_beta   90.00
_cell.angle_gamma   90.00
#
_symmetry.space_group_name_H-M   'P 1'
#
loop_
_entity.id
_entity.type
_entity.pdbx_description
1 polymer ?
#
loop_
_entity_poly.entity_id
_entity_poly.type
_entity_poly.pdbx_seq_one_letter_code
_entity_poly.pdbx_strand_id
1 'polypeptide(L)'
;MRETALRLMRDVGIKRAEQALDLYPHQLSGGMLQRVLIALVLALEPDLIVADEPTTNLDKIVERQILDLFLDLRSRLDAGIIFVTHDMGVAASLCDRIAVMRYGEVLETGPARQIFEDPQHEYTQLLISTAREISDAPAKTAPAADLPPAPALFSLENIDLTFPASGARPPFKALQSVSLDIREGEILGLVGESGSGKTTLGRTLLRLYEPSAGRLTYRGQDITHISERAMRPMRRELQMVFQDPGSSFNPRYTMGRSMADALRMAGVPKDRIRERITGLFTRVGLTAAHADRFPHELSGGQLQRVGIARAVALDPRLIVADEAVSKLDVSVRSGVLRLFREIQRE
;
A
#
# COMPACT_ATOMS: atom_id res chain seq x y z
N MET A 1 -9.43 -30.20 22.77
CA MET A 1 -9.66 -29.30 21.61
C MET A 1 -9.52 -27.82 21.97
N ARG A 2 -10.37 -27.23 22.83
CA ARG A 2 -10.27 -25.79 23.19
C ARG A 2 -8.96 -25.43 23.89
N GLU A 3 -8.47 -26.28 24.79
CA GLU A 3 -7.19 -26.10 25.47
C GLU A 3 -6.00 -26.15 24.50
N THR A 4 -6.01 -27.09 23.55
CA THR A 4 -5.02 -27.18 22.48
C THR A 4 -5.02 -25.91 21.61
N ALA A 5 -6.20 -25.42 21.25
CA ALA A 5 -6.34 -24.17 20.49
C ALA A 5 -5.80 -22.96 21.27
N LEU A 6 -6.10 -22.86 22.57
CA LEU A 6 -5.55 -21.83 23.45
C LEU A 6 -4.02 -21.86 23.50
N ARG A 7 -3.44 -23.06 23.64
CA ARG A 7 -1.99 -23.25 23.64
C ARG A 7 -1.38 -22.74 22.34
N LEU A 8 -1.88 -23.20 21.20
CA LEU A 8 -1.40 -22.79 19.87
C LEU A 8 -1.52 -21.28 19.64
N MET A 9 -2.62 -20.66 20.05
CA MET A 9 -2.81 -19.21 19.99
C MET A 9 -1.77 -18.44 20.82
N ARG A 10 -1.41 -18.96 22.01
CA ARG A 10 -0.35 -18.38 22.86
C ARG A 10 1.03 -18.58 22.26
N ASP A 11 1.29 -19.75 21.66
CA ASP A 11 2.58 -20.08 21.03
C ASP A 11 2.90 -19.16 19.86
N VAL A 12 1.88 -18.66 19.14
CA VAL A 12 2.03 -17.65 18.10
C VAL A 12 1.97 -16.21 18.64
N GLY A 13 2.02 -16.00 19.95
CA GLY A 13 2.14 -14.69 20.59
C GLY A 13 0.83 -13.88 20.71
N ILE A 14 -0.35 -14.51 20.63
CA ILE A 14 -1.62 -13.80 20.85
C ILE A 14 -1.85 -13.59 22.36
N LYS A 15 -1.62 -12.37 22.84
CA LYS A 15 -1.70 -11.99 24.27
C LYS A 15 -3.07 -12.24 24.93
N ARG A 16 -4.18 -12.10 24.18
CA ARG A 16 -5.57 -12.30 24.66
C ARG A 16 -6.22 -13.51 23.98
N ALA A 17 -5.52 -14.64 23.99
CA ALA A 17 -5.90 -15.86 23.26
C ALA A 17 -7.33 -16.33 23.59
N GLU A 18 -7.75 -16.24 24.85
CA GLU A 18 -9.07 -16.66 25.32
C GLU A 18 -10.20 -15.90 24.64
N GLN A 19 -10.00 -14.60 24.45
CA GLN A 19 -11.00 -13.74 23.83
C GLN A 19 -10.90 -13.83 22.31
N ALA A 20 -9.68 -13.93 21.77
CA ALA A 20 -9.45 -14.03 20.33
C ALA A 20 -10.07 -15.31 19.73
N LEU A 21 -10.13 -16.41 20.49
CA LEU A 21 -10.78 -17.65 20.07
C LEU A 21 -12.27 -17.51 19.78
N ASP A 22 -12.95 -16.58 20.46
CA ASP A 22 -14.38 -16.35 20.31
C ASP A 22 -14.68 -15.28 19.24
N LEU A 23 -13.64 -14.70 18.62
CA LEU A 23 -13.77 -13.70 17.55
C LEU A 23 -13.84 -14.35 16.17
N TYR A 24 -14.65 -13.75 15.29
CA TYR A 24 -14.66 -14.09 13.87
C TYR A 24 -13.40 -13.55 13.16
N PRO A 25 -12.94 -14.16 12.05
CA PRO A 25 -11.75 -13.71 11.32
C PRO A 25 -11.76 -12.23 10.94
N HIS A 26 -12.91 -11.68 10.55
CA HIS A 26 -13.06 -10.27 10.17
C HIS A 26 -13.00 -9.28 11.34
N GLN A 27 -12.90 -9.78 12.58
CA GLN A 27 -12.76 -8.97 13.80
C GLN A 27 -11.31 -8.94 14.31
N LEU A 28 -10.41 -9.72 13.70
CA LEU A 28 -9.00 -9.76 14.04
C LEU A 28 -8.24 -8.70 13.24
N SER A 29 -7.17 -8.13 13.82
CA SER A 29 -6.23 -7.33 13.03
C SER A 29 -5.50 -8.21 12.01
N GLY A 30 -4.94 -7.62 10.95
CA GLY A 30 -4.18 -8.39 9.94
C GLY A 30 -3.07 -9.26 10.55
N GLY A 31 -2.30 -8.69 11.48
CA GLY A 31 -1.26 -9.42 12.20
C GLY A 31 -1.81 -10.52 13.12
N MET A 32 -2.94 -10.29 13.78
CA MET A 32 -3.60 -11.33 14.58
C MET A 32 -4.09 -12.46 13.69
N LEU A 33 -4.77 -12.15 12.58
CA LEU A 33 -5.25 -13.14 11.63
C LEU A 33 -4.08 -13.97 11.08
N GLN A 34 -2.95 -13.33 10.79
CA GLN A 34 -1.74 -14.00 10.34
C GLN A 34 -1.18 -14.97 11.39
N ARG A 35 -1.13 -14.55 12.66
CA ARG A 35 -0.74 -15.43 13.77
C ARG A 35 -1.68 -16.62 13.90
N VAL A 36 -3.01 -16.40 13.80
CA VAL A 36 -3.99 -17.48 13.83
C VAL A 36 -3.75 -18.46 12.69
N LEU A 37 -3.47 -17.99 11.47
CA LEU A 37 -3.15 -18.86 10.34
C LEU A 37 -1.88 -19.70 10.60
N ILE A 38 -0.83 -19.09 11.17
CA ILE A 38 0.38 -19.83 11.57
C ILE A 38 0.03 -20.88 12.63
N ALA A 39 -0.79 -20.55 13.63
CA ALA A 39 -1.22 -21.48 14.68
C ALA A 39 -1.98 -22.69 14.10
N LEU A 40 -2.81 -22.47 13.07
CA LEU A 40 -3.52 -23.54 12.37
C LEU A 40 -2.57 -24.47 11.62
N VAL A 41 -1.52 -23.93 10.99
CA VAL A 41 -0.49 -24.73 10.32
C VAL A 41 0.31 -25.54 11.34
N LEU A 42 0.71 -24.93 12.47
CA LEU A 42 1.46 -25.61 13.53
C LEU A 42 0.64 -26.71 14.22
N ALA A 43 -0.69 -26.60 14.23
CA ALA A 43 -1.57 -27.64 14.75
C ALA A 43 -1.43 -28.99 14.01
N LEU A 44 -0.89 -28.97 12.78
CA LEU A 44 -0.69 -30.14 11.94
C LEU A 44 0.69 -30.78 12.12
N GLU A 45 1.57 -30.19 12.94
CA GLU A 45 2.94 -30.66 13.17
C GLU A 45 3.70 -30.94 11.85
N PRO A 46 3.81 -29.96 10.93
CA PRO A 46 4.33 -30.21 9.59
C PRO A 46 5.85 -30.32 9.56
N ASP A 47 6.38 -31.24 8.74
CA ASP A 47 7.81 -31.34 8.43
C ASP A 47 8.27 -30.23 7.44
N LEU A 48 7.33 -29.57 6.75
CA LEU A 48 7.59 -28.50 5.78
C LEU A 48 6.51 -27.42 5.86
N ILE A 49 6.95 -26.16 5.98
CA ILE A 49 6.10 -24.98 5.94
C ILE A 49 6.44 -24.16 4.70
N VAL A 50 5.44 -23.87 3.88
CA VAL A 50 5.55 -22.89 2.78
C VAL A 50 4.84 -21.62 3.22
N ALA A 51 5.62 -20.58 3.49
CA ALA A 51 5.11 -19.27 3.86
C ALA A 51 5.14 -18.36 2.62
N ASP A 52 3.99 -18.21 1.96
CA ASP A 52 3.83 -17.36 0.78
C ASP A 52 3.47 -15.93 1.19
N GLU A 53 4.42 -15.01 0.99
CA GLU A 53 4.31 -13.60 1.38
C GLU A 53 3.64 -13.40 2.75
N PRO A 54 4.11 -14.10 3.81
CA PRO A 54 3.65 -13.77 5.15
C PRO A 54 4.11 -12.32 5.40
N THR A 55 3.59 -11.50 6.29
CA THR A 55 3.98 -10.06 6.38
C THR A 55 3.47 -9.11 5.30
N THR A 56 2.97 -9.56 4.14
CA THR A 56 2.33 -8.65 3.18
C THR A 56 1.11 -7.95 3.82
N ASN A 57 0.97 -6.64 3.57
CA ASN A 57 -0.05 -5.75 4.16
C ASN A 57 0.00 -5.59 5.69
N LEU A 58 1.12 -5.93 6.34
CA LEU A 58 1.35 -5.58 7.75
C LEU A 58 2.14 -4.27 7.88
N ASP A 59 1.91 -3.53 8.96
CA ASP A 59 2.80 -2.42 9.31
C ASP A 59 4.16 -2.95 9.80
N LYS A 60 5.19 -2.09 9.77
CA LYS A 60 6.57 -2.50 10.06
C LYS A 60 6.79 -3.02 11.48
N ILE A 61 5.97 -2.62 12.45
CA ILE A 61 6.06 -3.12 13.82
C ILE A 61 5.51 -4.55 13.85
N VAL A 62 4.32 -4.76 13.29
CA VAL A 62 3.68 -6.08 13.23
C VAL A 62 4.48 -7.05 12.35
N GLU A 63 4.96 -6.61 11.20
CA GLU A 63 5.87 -7.35 10.31
C GLU A 63 7.05 -7.91 11.10
N ARG A 64 7.78 -7.05 11.83
CA ARG A 64 8.92 -7.49 12.65
C ARG A 64 8.52 -8.58 13.64
N GLN A 65 7.39 -8.42 14.33
CA GLN A 65 6.96 -9.43 15.30
C GLN A 65 6.55 -10.77 14.64
N ILE A 66 6.13 -10.77 13.37
CA ILE A 66 5.88 -12.00 12.61
C ILE A 66 7.20 -12.64 12.17
N LEU A 67 8.19 -11.85 11.76
CA LEU A 67 9.52 -12.35 11.43
C LEU A 67 10.22 -12.96 12.65
N ASP A 68 10.13 -12.29 13.81
CA ASP A 68 10.63 -12.81 15.08
C ASP A 68 9.94 -14.14 15.45
N LEU A 69 8.64 -14.28 15.16
CA LEU A 69 7.91 -15.54 15.33
C LEU A 69 8.47 -16.62 14.40
N PHE A 70 8.74 -16.34 13.12
CA PHE A 70 9.35 -17.34 12.23
C PHE A 70 10.77 -17.74 12.67
N LEU A 71 11.57 -16.81 13.18
CA LEU A 71 12.88 -17.11 13.75
C LEU A 71 12.78 -18.04 14.96
N ASP A 72 11.83 -17.76 15.86
CA ASP A 72 11.57 -18.59 17.03
C ASP A 72 11.05 -19.98 16.61
N LEU A 73 10.10 -20.06 15.68
CA LEU A 73 9.58 -21.33 15.16
C LEU A 73 10.66 -22.15 14.48
N ARG A 74 11.51 -21.53 13.65
CA ARG A 74 12.68 -22.18 13.06
C ARG A 74 13.60 -22.80 14.12
N SER A 75 13.77 -22.14 15.27
CA SER A 75 14.63 -22.67 16.35
C SER A 75 13.99 -23.82 17.14
N ARG A 76 12.65 -23.89 17.17
CA ARG A 76 11.89 -24.85 17.98
C ARG A 76 11.35 -26.04 17.19
N LEU A 77 11.20 -25.91 15.88
CA LEU A 77 10.62 -26.93 15.00
C LEU A 77 11.73 -27.61 14.20
N ASP A 78 11.67 -28.93 14.10
CA ASP A 78 12.48 -29.72 13.17
C ASP A 78 11.81 -29.75 11.79
N ALA A 79 11.47 -28.56 11.26
CA ALA A 79 10.72 -28.41 10.02
C ALA A 79 11.51 -27.55 9.02
N GLY A 80 11.44 -27.93 7.74
CA GLY A 80 11.88 -27.07 6.65
C GLY A 80 10.94 -25.88 6.48
N ILE A 81 11.46 -24.70 6.18
CA ILE A 81 10.64 -23.52 5.86
C ILE A 81 11.07 -22.97 4.49
N ILE A 82 10.13 -22.95 3.55
CA ILE A 82 10.24 -22.18 2.31
C ILE A 82 9.56 -20.84 2.55
N PHE A 83 10.34 -19.77 2.56
CA PHE A 83 9.84 -18.42 2.76
C PHE A 83 9.83 -17.67 1.42
N VAL A 84 8.65 -17.43 0.86
CA VAL A 84 8.50 -16.71 -0.42
C VAL A 84 8.28 -15.23 -0.11
N THR A 85 9.17 -14.38 -0.59
CA THR A 85 9.08 -12.93 -0.42
C THR A 85 9.76 -12.19 -1.57
N HIS A 86 9.29 -10.99 -1.85
CA HIS A 86 9.95 -10.05 -2.75
C HIS A 86 10.83 -9.03 -2.00
N ASP A 87 10.86 -9.05 -0.67
CA ASP A 87 11.68 -8.18 0.17
C ASP A 87 13.05 -8.84 0.47
N MET A 88 14.09 -8.34 -0.18
CA MET A 88 15.46 -8.84 -0.03
C MET A 88 16.03 -8.63 1.38
N GLY A 89 15.59 -7.59 2.10
CA GLY A 89 16.02 -7.34 3.47
C GLY A 89 15.44 -8.39 4.43
N VAL A 90 14.15 -8.72 4.25
CA VAL A 90 13.51 -9.80 4.99
C VAL A 90 14.20 -11.14 4.69
N ALA A 91 14.37 -11.48 3.41
CA ALA A 91 15.04 -12.72 3.00
C ALA A 91 16.46 -12.84 3.58
N ALA A 92 17.25 -11.77 3.53
CA ALA A 92 18.61 -11.74 4.08
C ALA A 92 18.65 -11.91 5.60
N SER A 93 17.63 -11.42 6.32
CA SER A 93 17.57 -11.48 7.78
C SER A 93 17.08 -12.83 8.32
N LEU A 94 16.23 -13.54 7.56
CA LEU A 94 15.51 -14.72 8.02
C LEU A 94 16.06 -16.03 7.43
N CYS A 95 16.42 -16.03 6.15
CA CYS A 95 16.73 -17.25 5.41
C CYS A 95 18.21 -17.64 5.53
N ASP A 96 18.51 -18.93 5.60
CA ASP A 96 19.89 -19.42 5.54
C ASP A 96 20.44 -19.40 4.10
N ARG A 97 19.57 -19.72 3.14
CA ARG A 97 19.86 -19.76 1.71
C ARG A 97 18.77 -19.02 0.95
N ILE A 98 19.16 -18.37 -0.14
CA ILE A 98 18.25 -17.65 -1.04
C ILE A 98 18.37 -18.25 -2.43
N ALA A 99 17.23 -18.49 -3.07
CA ALA A 99 17.13 -18.82 -4.49
C ALA A 99 16.37 -17.69 -5.20
N VAL A 100 17.01 -17.07 -6.19
CA VAL A 100 16.45 -15.95 -6.98
C VAL A 100 15.87 -16.52 -8.26
N MET A 101 14.58 -16.24 -8.51
CA MET A 101 13.86 -16.74 -9.67
C MET A 101 13.36 -15.61 -10.58
N ARG A 102 13.37 -15.84 -11.89
CA ARG A 102 12.75 -14.97 -12.90
C ARG A 102 12.25 -15.81 -14.08
N TYR A 103 11.07 -15.50 -14.60
CA TYR A 103 10.47 -16.20 -15.75
C TYR A 103 10.36 -17.73 -15.61
N GLY A 104 10.24 -18.23 -14.38
CA GLY A 104 10.14 -19.67 -14.09
C GLY A 104 11.49 -20.37 -13.93
N GLU A 105 12.62 -19.66 -14.05
CA GLU A 105 13.96 -20.22 -13.89
C GLU A 105 14.61 -19.71 -12.60
N VAL A 106 15.33 -20.61 -11.91
CA VAL A 106 16.22 -20.23 -10.80
C VAL A 106 17.52 -19.73 -11.41
N LEU A 107 17.77 -18.43 -11.28
CA LEU A 107 18.90 -17.75 -11.88
C LEU A 107 20.13 -17.72 -10.98
N GLU A 108 19.92 -17.72 -9.66
CA GLU A 108 21.00 -17.72 -8.68
C GLU A 108 20.54 -18.42 -7.40
N THR A 109 21.44 -19.15 -6.72
CA THR A 109 21.17 -19.75 -5.42
C THR A 109 22.44 -19.80 -4.60
N GLY A 110 22.36 -19.41 -3.33
CA GLY A 110 23.52 -19.40 -2.44
C GLY A 110 23.13 -19.13 -0.98
N PRO A 111 24.11 -19.13 -0.05
CA PRO A 111 23.91 -18.61 1.29
C PRO A 111 23.37 -17.18 1.23
N ALA A 112 22.43 -16.84 2.11
CA ALA A 112 21.76 -15.53 2.09
C ALA A 112 22.77 -14.37 2.12
N ARG A 113 23.83 -14.51 2.92
CA ARG A 113 24.92 -13.53 3.00
C ARG A 113 25.63 -13.33 1.65
N GLN A 114 25.99 -14.41 0.95
CA GLN A 114 26.66 -14.32 -0.35
C GLN A 114 25.77 -13.62 -1.36
N ILE A 115 24.49 -14.05 -1.46
CA ILE A 115 23.53 -13.46 -2.38
C ILE A 115 23.37 -11.96 -2.10
N PHE A 116 23.32 -11.54 -0.83
CA PHE A 116 23.10 -10.14 -0.46
C PHE A 116 24.35 -9.25 -0.57
N GLU A 117 25.54 -9.78 -0.28
CA GLU A 117 26.80 -9.01 -0.25
C GLU A 117 27.52 -9.00 -1.60
N ASP A 118 27.56 -10.15 -2.30
CA ASP A 118 28.30 -10.37 -3.56
C ASP A 118 27.47 -11.18 -4.58
N PRO A 119 26.35 -10.62 -5.07
CA PRO A 119 25.51 -11.28 -6.07
C PRO A 119 26.23 -11.44 -7.42
N GLN A 120 26.19 -12.65 -7.96
CA GLN A 120 26.88 -12.98 -9.23
C GLN A 120 26.00 -12.73 -10.45
N HIS A 121 24.67 -12.90 -10.33
CA HIS A 121 23.77 -12.74 -11.47
C HIS A 121 23.31 -11.28 -11.62
N GLU A 122 23.31 -10.76 -12.85
CA GLU A 122 22.95 -9.35 -13.16
C GLU A 122 21.57 -8.95 -12.62
N TYR A 123 20.57 -9.84 -12.74
CA TYR A 123 19.24 -9.61 -12.18
C TYR A 123 19.24 -9.48 -10.65
N THR A 124 20.03 -10.31 -9.95
CA THR A 124 20.15 -10.26 -8.48
C THR A 124 20.84 -8.97 -8.05
N GLN A 125 21.90 -8.56 -8.77
CA GLN A 125 22.57 -7.27 -8.57
C GLN A 125 21.58 -6.11 -8.68
N LEU A 126 20.71 -6.11 -9.70
CA LEU A 126 19.68 -5.09 -9.89
C LEU A 126 18.66 -5.07 -8.74
N LEU A 127 18.20 -6.23 -8.28
CA LEU A 127 17.25 -6.32 -7.15
C LEU A 127 17.85 -5.74 -5.88
N ILE A 128 19.11 -6.07 -5.56
CA ILE A 128 19.80 -5.62 -4.35
C ILE A 128 20.15 -4.15 -4.42
N SER A 129 20.69 -3.67 -5.55
CA SER A 129 21.04 -2.26 -5.71
C SER A 129 19.79 -1.38 -5.53
N THR A 130 18.67 -1.79 -6.13
CA THR A 130 17.40 -1.06 -6.01
C THR A 130 16.88 -1.08 -4.57
N ALA A 131 17.00 -2.20 -3.85
CA ALA A 131 16.60 -2.29 -2.45
C ALA A 131 17.46 -1.37 -1.55
N ARG A 132 18.78 -1.35 -1.75
CA ARG A 132 19.71 -0.49 -1.02
C ARG A 132 19.47 0.99 -1.33
N GLU A 133 19.28 1.36 -2.59
CA GLU A 133 18.97 2.75 -2.98
C GLU A 133 17.72 3.30 -2.27
N ILE A 134 16.70 2.47 -2.05
CA ILE A 134 15.49 2.89 -1.33
C ILE A 134 15.77 3.04 0.17
N SER A 135 16.48 2.09 0.77
CA SER A 135 16.75 2.06 2.21
C SER A 135 17.78 3.10 2.67
N ASP A 136 18.84 3.30 1.87
CA ASP A 136 19.96 4.18 2.17
C ASP A 136 19.76 5.60 1.61
N ALA A 137 18.66 5.85 0.89
CA ALA A 137 18.33 7.19 0.41
C ALA A 137 18.28 8.15 1.61
N PRO A 138 19.13 9.20 1.64
CA PRO A 138 19.09 10.17 2.72
C PRO A 138 17.69 10.79 2.77
N ALA A 139 17.20 11.04 3.99
CA ALA A 139 16.01 11.86 4.17
C ALA A 139 16.19 13.16 3.37
N LYS A 140 15.18 13.59 2.61
CA LYS A 140 15.27 14.82 1.82
C LYS A 140 15.72 15.96 2.73
N THR A 141 16.90 16.51 2.47
CA THR A 141 17.53 17.57 3.27
C THR A 141 16.92 18.95 3.06
N ALA A 142 15.82 19.06 2.30
CA ALA A 142 15.17 20.35 2.08
C ALA A 142 14.52 20.82 3.39
N PRO A 143 14.94 21.97 3.96
CA PRO A 143 14.28 22.52 5.13
C PRO A 143 12.84 22.87 4.75
N ALA A 144 11.88 22.53 5.60
CA ALA A 144 10.56 23.15 5.56
C ALA A 144 10.59 24.70 5.65
N ALA A 145 11.78 25.28 5.91
CA ALA A 145 12.06 26.71 6.01
C ALA A 145 12.49 27.41 4.69
N ASP A 146 12.91 26.67 3.66
CA ASP A 146 13.37 27.27 2.37
C ASP A 146 12.31 27.20 1.25
N LEU A 147 11.16 26.59 1.52
CA LEU A 147 9.99 26.82 0.67
C LEU A 147 9.58 28.29 0.88
N PRO A 148 9.46 29.11 -0.18
CA PRO A 148 8.93 30.46 -0.04
C PRO A 148 7.59 30.38 0.73
N PRO A 149 7.20 31.42 1.49
CA PRO A 149 5.91 31.46 2.19
C PRO A 149 4.78 31.48 1.16
N ALA A 150 4.51 30.32 0.58
CA ALA A 150 3.42 30.04 -0.30
C ALA A 150 2.25 29.63 0.59
N PRO A 151 1.03 30.12 0.28
CA PRO A 151 -0.16 29.69 1.00
C PRO A 151 -0.29 28.16 0.91
N ALA A 152 -0.76 27.53 1.99
CA ALA A 152 -1.05 26.10 1.98
C ALA A 152 -2.03 25.79 0.84
N LEU A 153 -1.68 24.81 0.00
CA LEU A 153 -2.60 24.27 -1.01
C LEU A 153 -3.82 23.67 -0.30
N PHE A 154 -3.56 22.98 0.80
CA PHE A 154 -4.55 22.25 1.58
C PHE A 154 -4.27 22.43 3.07
N SER A 155 -5.30 22.74 3.86
CA SER A 155 -5.17 22.95 5.31
C SER A 155 -6.28 22.22 6.07
N LEU A 156 -5.89 21.62 7.19
CA LEU A 156 -6.73 20.91 8.13
C LEU A 156 -6.60 21.61 9.47
N GLU A 157 -7.72 22.04 10.03
CA GLU A 157 -7.78 22.65 11.35
C GLU A 157 -8.68 21.84 12.26
N ASN A 158 -8.08 21.14 13.22
CA ASN A 158 -8.75 20.37 14.28
C ASN A 158 -9.81 19.39 13.74
N ILE A 159 -9.47 18.65 12.69
CA ILE A 159 -10.37 17.69 12.06
C ILE A 159 -10.66 16.52 12.99
N ASP A 160 -11.95 16.35 13.32
CA ASP A 160 -12.51 15.18 13.97
C ASP A 160 -13.31 14.35 12.97
N LEU A 161 -13.26 13.03 13.10
CA LEU A 161 -14.15 12.13 12.37
C LEU A 161 -14.61 11.01 13.28
N THR A 162 -15.93 10.91 13.47
CA THR A 162 -16.59 9.83 14.19
C THR A 162 -17.48 9.06 13.23
N PHE A 163 -17.22 7.77 13.05
CA PHE A 163 -18.15 6.90 12.36
C PHE A 163 -19.34 6.59 13.28
N PRO A 164 -20.59 6.70 12.77
CA PRO A 164 -21.77 6.44 13.58
C PRO A 164 -21.83 4.96 13.99
N ALA A 165 -22.61 4.69 15.04
CA ALA A 165 -22.92 3.31 15.41
C ALA A 165 -23.57 2.58 14.23
N SER A 166 -23.18 1.33 14.01
CA SER A 166 -23.73 0.48 12.94
C SER A 166 -24.12 -0.87 13.53
N GLY A 167 -25.43 -1.08 13.68
CA GLY A 167 -25.98 -2.28 14.32
C GLY A 167 -25.47 -2.42 15.75
N ALA A 168 -24.81 -3.54 16.05
CA ALA A 168 -24.23 -3.81 17.38
C ALA A 168 -22.89 -3.11 17.65
N ARG A 169 -22.32 -2.39 16.68
CA ARG A 169 -21.03 -1.71 16.85
C ARG A 169 -21.21 -0.29 17.39
N PRO A 170 -20.56 0.07 18.51
CA PRO A 170 -20.62 1.42 19.05
C PRO A 170 -19.98 2.44 18.09
N PRO A 171 -20.26 3.75 18.26
CA PRO A 171 -19.62 4.78 17.46
C PRO A 171 -18.10 4.76 17.68
N PHE A 172 -17.35 5.03 16.62
CA PHE A 172 -15.90 4.94 16.61
C PHE A 172 -15.28 6.27 16.16
N LYS A 173 -14.53 6.92 17.06
CA LYS A 173 -13.79 8.14 16.74
C LYS A 173 -12.48 7.79 16.05
N ALA A 174 -12.43 7.99 14.74
CA ALA A 174 -11.33 7.59 13.88
C ALA A 174 -10.26 8.69 13.71
N LEU A 175 -10.64 9.97 13.79
CA LEU A 175 -9.71 11.11 13.79
C LEU A 175 -10.03 12.02 14.98
N GLN A 176 -8.97 12.53 15.62
CA GLN A 176 -9.06 13.34 16.84
C GLN A 176 -8.19 14.59 16.71
N SER A 177 -8.82 15.74 16.50
CA SER A 177 -8.19 17.07 16.42
C SER A 177 -6.96 17.11 15.50
N VAL A 178 -7.07 16.54 14.30
CA VAL A 178 -5.96 16.47 13.36
C VAL A 178 -5.80 17.83 12.67
N SER A 179 -4.61 18.43 12.81
CA SER A 179 -4.24 19.69 12.15
C SER A 179 -2.95 19.53 11.37
N LEU A 180 -2.96 19.87 10.08
CA LEU A 180 -1.79 19.83 9.20
C LEU A 180 -2.01 20.68 7.95
N ASP A 181 -0.91 21.15 7.37
CA ASP A 181 -0.90 21.88 6.10
C ASP A 181 -0.11 21.11 5.05
N ILE A 182 -0.53 21.23 3.79
CA ILE A 182 0.16 20.69 2.62
C ILE A 182 0.37 21.83 1.64
N ARG A 183 1.61 22.10 1.25
CA ARG A 183 1.98 23.13 0.27
C ARG A 183 2.01 22.57 -1.15
N GLU A 184 1.94 23.46 -2.14
CA GLU A 184 2.18 23.06 -3.54
C GLU A 184 3.60 22.50 -3.69
N GLY A 185 3.72 21.39 -4.42
CA GLY A 185 4.99 20.69 -4.61
C GLY A 185 5.53 19.99 -3.36
N GLU A 186 4.77 19.91 -2.26
CA GLU A 186 5.17 19.16 -1.06
C GLU A 186 4.81 17.67 -1.17
N ILE A 187 5.68 16.78 -0.66
CA ILE A 187 5.33 15.38 -0.40
C ILE A 187 5.30 15.20 1.11
N LEU A 188 4.10 15.07 1.66
CA LEU A 188 3.87 14.76 3.07
C LEU A 188 3.79 13.24 3.26
N GLY A 189 4.69 12.67 4.07
CA GLY A 189 4.64 11.27 4.48
C GLY A 189 3.78 11.08 5.72
N LEU A 190 2.67 10.34 5.60
CA LEU A 190 1.84 9.96 6.74
C LEU A 190 2.15 8.51 7.18
N VAL A 191 2.79 8.36 8.33
CA VAL A 191 3.27 7.06 8.84
C VAL A 191 2.63 6.76 10.20
N GLY A 192 2.34 5.49 10.46
CA GLY A 192 1.76 5.04 11.72
C GLY A 192 1.31 3.57 11.65
N GLU A 193 0.98 2.98 12.80
CA GLU A 193 0.51 1.60 12.92
C GLU A 193 -0.76 1.32 12.10
N SER A 194 -1.02 0.05 11.76
CA SER A 194 -2.29 -0.32 11.13
C SER A 194 -3.47 0.11 12.01
N GLY A 195 -4.48 0.74 11.42
CA GLY A 195 -5.63 1.27 12.16
C GLY A 195 -5.44 2.65 12.79
N SER A 196 -4.27 3.31 12.65
CA SER A 196 -4.02 4.65 13.19
C SER A 196 -4.79 5.80 12.53
N GLY A 197 -5.65 5.51 11.54
CA GLY A 197 -6.47 6.52 10.85
C GLY A 197 -5.88 7.08 9.56
N LYS A 198 -4.78 6.54 9.02
CA LYS A 198 -4.13 7.03 7.78
C LYS A 198 -5.05 7.05 6.56
N THR A 199 -5.62 5.90 6.21
CA THR A 199 -6.59 5.77 5.11
C THR A 199 -7.83 6.62 5.35
N THR A 200 -8.28 6.70 6.61
CA THR A 200 -9.40 7.55 7.00
C THR A 200 -9.10 9.02 6.72
N LEU A 201 -7.95 9.51 7.16
CA LEU A 201 -7.50 10.88 6.91
C LEU A 201 -7.39 11.16 5.40
N GLY A 202 -6.76 10.25 4.64
CA GLY A 202 -6.65 10.36 3.19
C GLY A 202 -8.00 10.47 2.48
N ARG A 203 -9.00 9.70 2.91
CA ARG A 203 -10.38 9.78 2.37
C ARG A 203 -11.10 11.06 2.81
N THR A 204 -10.84 11.55 4.02
CA THR A 204 -11.37 12.83 4.50
C THR A 204 -10.82 14.01 3.70
N LEU A 205 -9.54 14.01 3.33
CA LEU A 205 -8.94 15.04 2.46
C LEU A 205 -9.67 15.18 1.13
N LEU A 206 -10.21 14.08 0.60
CA LEU A 206 -10.94 14.06 -0.67
C LEU A 206 -12.45 14.27 -0.51
N ARG A 207 -12.91 14.61 0.71
CA ARG A 207 -14.34 14.70 1.07
C ARG A 207 -15.12 13.44 0.67
N LEU A 208 -14.48 12.27 0.77
CA LEU A 208 -15.16 10.97 0.70
C LEU A 208 -15.77 10.59 2.05
N TYR A 209 -15.16 11.08 3.13
CA TYR A 209 -15.78 11.15 4.46
C TYR A 209 -15.94 12.60 4.88
N GLU A 210 -17.09 12.89 5.45
CA GLU A 210 -17.40 14.21 6.00
C GLU A 210 -16.82 14.34 7.41
N PRO A 211 -15.95 15.33 7.68
CA PRO A 211 -15.52 15.62 9.05
C PRO A 211 -16.72 15.82 9.98
N SER A 212 -16.61 15.32 11.21
CA SER A 212 -17.60 15.57 12.27
C SER A 212 -17.40 16.93 12.93
N ALA A 213 -16.15 17.43 12.96
CA ALA A 213 -15.80 18.78 13.38
C ALA A 213 -14.47 19.21 12.73
N GLY A 214 -14.12 20.48 12.91
CA GLY A 214 -12.94 21.10 12.32
C GLY A 214 -13.23 21.79 10.99
N ARG A 215 -12.17 22.27 10.33
CA ARG A 215 -12.24 22.99 9.05
C ARG A 215 -11.26 22.39 8.05
N LEU A 216 -11.74 22.19 6.83
CA LEU A 216 -11.01 21.68 5.69
C LEU A 216 -10.97 22.76 4.60
N THR A 217 -9.78 23.28 4.31
CA THR A 217 -9.60 24.36 3.34
C THR A 217 -8.72 23.92 2.19
N TYR A 218 -9.20 24.12 0.95
CA TYR A 218 -8.45 23.85 -0.28
C TYR A 218 -8.35 25.14 -1.09
N ARG A 219 -7.13 25.57 -1.41
CA ARG A 219 -6.84 26.82 -2.14
C ARG A 219 -7.53 28.05 -1.54
N GLY A 220 -7.56 28.13 -0.22
CA GLY A 220 -8.23 29.19 0.53
C GLY A 220 -9.75 29.09 0.60
N GLN A 221 -10.38 28.11 -0.06
CA GLN A 221 -11.81 27.87 0.02
C GLN A 221 -12.13 26.79 1.07
N ASP A 222 -13.08 27.07 1.96
CA ASP A 222 -13.63 26.07 2.86
C ASP A 222 -14.46 25.05 2.07
N ILE A 223 -14.03 23.79 2.12
CA ILE A 223 -14.68 22.66 1.44
C ILE A 223 -15.33 21.69 2.44
N THR A 224 -15.37 22.04 3.73
CA THR A 224 -15.73 21.14 4.82
C THR A 224 -17.12 20.54 4.66
N HIS A 225 -18.12 21.30 4.19
CA HIS A 225 -19.50 20.84 4.00
C HIS A 225 -20.14 21.40 2.71
N ILE A 226 -19.33 21.59 1.66
CA ILE A 226 -19.86 22.06 0.38
C ILE A 226 -20.68 20.98 -0.33
N SER A 227 -21.64 21.40 -1.15
CA SER A 227 -22.47 20.48 -1.93
C SER A 227 -21.66 19.65 -2.93
N GLU A 228 -22.13 18.46 -3.30
CA GLU A 228 -21.52 17.61 -4.33
C GLU A 228 -21.34 18.35 -5.67
N ARG A 229 -22.28 19.22 -6.03
CA ARG A 229 -22.17 20.04 -7.26
C ARG A 229 -20.99 21.00 -7.19
N ALA A 230 -20.76 21.62 -6.04
CA ALA A 230 -19.63 22.51 -5.81
C ALA A 230 -18.30 21.75 -5.69
N MET A 231 -18.33 20.48 -5.23
CA MET A 231 -17.15 19.63 -5.13
C MET A 231 -16.68 19.08 -6.48
N ARG A 232 -17.61 18.86 -7.43
CA ARG A 232 -17.32 18.25 -8.75
C ARG A 232 -16.11 18.82 -9.50
N PRO A 233 -15.92 20.15 -9.62
CA PRO A 233 -14.74 20.71 -10.28
C PRO A 233 -13.45 20.33 -9.56
N MET A 234 -13.44 20.41 -8.22
CA MET A 234 -12.29 20.09 -7.38
C MET A 234 -11.94 18.60 -7.41
N ARG A 235 -12.91 17.70 -7.65
CA ARG A 235 -12.62 16.27 -7.79
C ARG A 235 -11.66 15.97 -8.93
N ARG A 236 -11.50 16.82 -9.95
CA ARG A 236 -10.46 16.63 -10.98
C ARG A 236 -9.07 16.94 -10.46
N GLU A 237 -8.97 17.94 -9.58
CA GLU A 237 -7.71 18.38 -8.97
C GLU A 237 -7.28 17.49 -7.79
N LEU A 238 -8.23 16.83 -7.12
CA LEU A 238 -8.03 16.00 -5.94
C LEU A 238 -8.22 14.52 -6.29
N GLN A 239 -7.13 13.77 -6.40
CA GLN A 239 -7.13 12.37 -6.85
C GLN A 239 -6.61 11.41 -5.78
N MET A 240 -7.00 10.13 -5.89
CA MET A 240 -6.55 9.06 -4.98
C MET A 240 -5.97 7.89 -5.75
N VAL A 241 -4.88 7.34 -5.23
CA VAL A 241 -4.46 5.97 -5.52
C VAL A 241 -4.89 5.12 -4.33
N PHE A 242 -5.80 4.17 -4.56
CA PHE A 242 -6.36 3.31 -3.51
C PHE A 242 -5.44 2.11 -3.19
N GLN A 243 -5.48 1.65 -1.94
CA GLN A 243 -4.76 0.49 -1.43
C GLN A 243 -5.11 -0.83 -2.13
N ASP A 244 -6.37 -0.99 -2.56
CA ASP A 244 -6.81 -2.09 -3.40
C ASP A 244 -7.34 -1.57 -4.74
N PRO A 245 -6.50 -1.60 -5.79
CA PRO A 245 -6.92 -1.15 -7.12
C PRO A 245 -8.04 -2.02 -7.66
N GLY A 246 -8.07 -3.32 -7.36
CA GLY A 246 -9.02 -4.28 -7.92
C GLY A 246 -10.46 -3.90 -7.62
N SER A 247 -10.78 -3.63 -6.35
CA SER A 247 -12.11 -3.16 -5.94
C SER A 247 -12.47 -1.77 -6.48
N SER A 248 -11.48 -0.98 -6.89
CA SER A 248 -11.70 0.36 -7.46
C SER A 248 -12.02 0.34 -8.97
N PHE A 249 -11.88 -0.80 -9.65
CA PHE A 249 -12.23 -0.97 -11.06
C PHE A 249 -13.51 -1.78 -11.23
N ASN A 250 -14.27 -1.49 -12.28
CA ASN A 250 -15.43 -2.32 -12.61
C ASN A 250 -14.96 -3.60 -13.32
N PRO A 251 -15.24 -4.80 -12.78
CA PRO A 251 -14.76 -6.06 -13.34
C PRO A 251 -15.30 -6.36 -14.74
N ARG A 252 -16.38 -5.69 -15.17
CA ARG A 252 -17.00 -5.86 -16.48
C ARG A 252 -16.38 -5.01 -17.58
N TYR A 253 -15.44 -4.13 -17.26
CA TYR A 253 -14.84 -3.20 -18.21
C TYR A 253 -13.33 -3.43 -18.34
N THR A 254 -12.82 -3.23 -19.55
CA THR A 254 -11.37 -3.22 -19.79
C THR A 254 -10.73 -1.99 -19.17
N MET A 255 -9.42 -2.05 -18.91
CA MET A 255 -8.67 -0.95 -18.32
C MET A 255 -8.73 0.32 -19.17
N GLY A 256 -8.62 0.17 -20.50
CA GLY A 256 -8.75 1.25 -21.45
C GLY A 256 -10.14 1.88 -21.41
N ARG A 257 -11.21 1.10 -21.25
CA ARG A 257 -12.56 1.65 -21.07
C ARG A 257 -12.69 2.42 -19.77
N SER A 258 -12.21 1.87 -18.64
CA SER A 258 -12.24 2.56 -17.35
C SER A 258 -11.49 3.89 -17.38
N MET A 259 -10.33 3.95 -18.04
CA MET A 259 -9.60 5.21 -18.24
C MET A 259 -10.29 6.16 -19.20
N ALA A 260 -10.86 5.64 -20.29
CA ALA A 260 -11.59 6.45 -21.26
C ALA A 260 -12.76 7.18 -20.60
N ASP A 261 -13.48 6.54 -19.69
CA ASP A 261 -14.58 7.17 -18.96
C ASP A 261 -14.08 8.32 -18.08
N ALA A 262 -12.96 8.14 -17.36
CA ALA A 262 -12.34 9.21 -16.58
C ALA A 262 -11.92 10.40 -17.46
N LEU A 263 -11.25 10.13 -18.60
CA LEU A 263 -10.81 11.16 -19.55
C LEU A 263 -12.00 11.88 -20.22
N ARG A 264 -13.08 11.17 -20.56
CA ARG A 264 -14.32 11.80 -21.06
C ARG A 264 -14.95 12.72 -20.02
N MET A 265 -15.02 12.26 -18.77
CA MET A 265 -15.52 13.08 -17.66
C MET A 265 -14.65 14.31 -17.43
N ALA A 266 -13.37 14.26 -17.79
CA ALA A 266 -12.45 15.38 -17.77
C ALA A 266 -12.65 16.37 -18.93
N GLY A 267 -13.33 15.96 -20.00
CA GLY A 267 -13.52 16.74 -21.22
C GLY A 267 -12.47 16.48 -22.31
N VAL A 268 -11.71 15.39 -22.25
CA VAL A 268 -10.74 15.04 -23.30
C VAL A 268 -11.47 14.64 -24.60
N PRO A 269 -11.09 15.22 -25.76
CA PRO A 269 -11.67 14.88 -27.05
C PRO A 269 -11.56 13.38 -27.39
N LYS A 270 -12.62 12.81 -27.98
CA LYS A 270 -12.75 11.36 -28.21
C LYS A 270 -11.61 10.76 -29.04
N ASP A 271 -11.12 11.50 -30.03
CA ASP A 271 -10.00 11.17 -30.91
C ASP A 271 -8.66 11.14 -30.17
N ARG A 272 -8.49 11.96 -29.13
CA ARG A 272 -7.27 12.05 -28.31
C ARG A 272 -7.21 11.04 -27.16
N ILE A 273 -8.34 10.43 -26.78
CA ILE A 273 -8.42 9.51 -25.63
C ILE A 273 -7.45 8.34 -25.76
N ARG A 274 -7.42 7.67 -26.92
CA ARG A 274 -6.60 6.47 -27.11
C ARG A 274 -5.10 6.77 -27.00
N GLU A 275 -4.67 7.89 -27.60
CA GLU A 275 -3.30 8.38 -27.49
C GLU A 275 -2.94 8.70 -26.04
N ARG A 276 -3.83 9.41 -25.32
CA ARG A 276 -3.61 9.76 -23.90
C ARG A 276 -3.51 8.53 -23.01
N ILE A 277 -4.36 7.52 -23.19
CA ILE A 277 -4.29 6.24 -22.46
C ILE A 277 -2.95 5.55 -22.72
N THR A 278 -2.54 5.48 -23.98
CA THR A 278 -1.27 4.84 -24.37
C THR A 278 -0.06 5.56 -23.74
N GLY A 279 -0.07 6.89 -23.74
CA GLY A 279 0.97 7.69 -23.08
C GLY A 279 1.00 7.48 -21.57
N LEU A 280 -0.16 7.49 -20.89
CA LEU A 280 -0.25 7.24 -19.45
C LEU A 280 0.21 5.84 -19.07
N PHE A 281 -0.14 4.82 -19.87
CA PHE A 281 0.32 3.45 -19.65
C PHE A 281 1.82 3.34 -19.80
N THR A 282 2.39 3.96 -20.83
CA THR A 282 3.84 3.99 -21.04
C THR A 282 4.56 4.66 -19.86
N ARG A 283 4.04 5.79 -19.34
CA ARG A 283 4.59 6.48 -18.16
C ARG A 283 4.64 5.61 -16.92
N VAL A 284 3.66 4.72 -16.71
CA VAL A 284 3.67 3.76 -15.59
C VAL A 284 4.38 2.44 -15.92
N GLY A 285 5.04 2.32 -17.07
CA GLY A 285 5.75 1.09 -17.47
C GLY A 285 4.82 -0.05 -17.89
N LEU A 286 3.65 0.27 -18.45
CA LEU A 286 2.72 -0.66 -19.08
C LEU A 286 2.69 -0.43 -20.60
N THR A 287 2.42 -1.49 -21.34
CA THR A 287 2.22 -1.44 -22.81
C THR A 287 0.75 -1.16 -23.16
N ALA A 288 0.50 -0.66 -24.37
CA ALA A 288 -0.86 -0.42 -24.88
C ALA A 288 -1.77 -1.66 -24.83
N ALA A 289 -1.21 -2.86 -24.96
CA ALA A 289 -1.97 -4.13 -24.91
C ALA A 289 -2.63 -4.37 -23.54
N HIS A 290 -2.12 -3.79 -22.46
CA HIS A 290 -2.77 -3.88 -21.15
C HIS A 290 -4.10 -3.12 -21.11
N ALA A 291 -4.32 -2.14 -22.00
CA ALA A 291 -5.55 -1.37 -22.03
C ALA A 291 -6.75 -2.22 -22.48
N ASP A 292 -6.49 -3.26 -23.26
CA ASP A 292 -7.53 -4.17 -23.76
C ASP A 292 -7.89 -5.27 -22.75
N ARG A 293 -7.15 -5.38 -21.64
CA ARG A 293 -7.35 -6.39 -20.59
C ARG A 293 -8.38 -5.97 -19.54
N PHE A 294 -9.02 -6.96 -18.94
CA PHE A 294 -9.91 -6.83 -17.78
C PHE A 294 -9.11 -6.84 -16.46
N PRO A 295 -9.69 -6.39 -15.32
CA PRO A 295 -8.94 -6.35 -14.07
C PRO A 295 -8.37 -7.71 -13.64
N HIS A 296 -9.14 -8.78 -13.84
CA HIS A 296 -8.75 -10.13 -13.44
C HIS A 296 -7.66 -10.76 -14.30
N GLU A 297 -7.32 -10.15 -15.44
CA GLU A 297 -6.26 -10.60 -16.36
C GLU A 297 -4.92 -9.90 -16.10
N LEU A 298 -4.87 -9.03 -15.09
CA LEU A 298 -3.68 -8.27 -14.70
C LEU A 298 -3.17 -8.75 -13.34
N SER A 299 -1.85 -8.75 -13.17
CA SER A 299 -1.26 -8.96 -11.85
C SER A 299 -1.60 -7.81 -10.91
N GLY A 300 -1.54 -8.04 -9.59
CA GLY A 300 -1.78 -7.00 -8.59
C GLY A 300 -0.92 -5.75 -8.81
N GLY A 301 0.36 -5.91 -9.15
CA GLY A 301 1.25 -4.80 -9.46
C GLY A 301 0.97 -4.11 -10.81
N GLN A 302 0.42 -4.82 -11.80
CA GLN A 302 -0.09 -4.19 -13.03
C GLN A 302 -1.35 -3.36 -12.72
N LEU A 303 -2.29 -3.91 -11.94
CA LEU A 303 -3.49 -3.21 -11.50
C LEU A 303 -3.16 -1.94 -10.71
N GLN A 304 -2.18 -2.01 -9.80
CA GLN A 304 -1.68 -0.85 -9.05
C GLN A 304 -1.19 0.26 -9.98
N ARG A 305 -0.40 -0.10 -10.99
CA ARG A 305 0.10 0.85 -11.99
C ARG A 305 -1.03 1.47 -12.82
N VAL A 306 -2.07 0.71 -13.18
CA VAL A 306 -3.26 1.28 -13.84
C VAL A 306 -3.99 2.24 -12.89
N GLY A 307 -4.09 1.90 -11.59
CA GLY A 307 -4.65 2.78 -10.57
C GLY A 307 -3.91 4.12 -10.46
N ILE A 308 -2.57 4.08 -10.49
CA ILE A 308 -1.71 5.28 -10.53
C ILE A 308 -1.95 6.06 -11.82
N ALA A 309 -1.93 5.39 -12.98
CA ALA A 309 -2.19 6.03 -14.27
C ALA A 309 -3.55 6.75 -14.30
N ARG A 310 -4.59 6.16 -13.69
CA ARG A 310 -5.92 6.78 -13.57
C ARG A 310 -5.91 8.03 -12.69
N ALA A 311 -5.23 7.99 -11.54
CA ALA A 311 -5.13 9.14 -10.65
C ALA A 311 -4.40 10.32 -11.32
N VAL A 312 -3.36 10.04 -12.11
CA VAL A 312 -2.56 11.06 -12.80
C VAL A 312 -3.22 11.53 -14.10
N ALA A 313 -4.17 10.78 -14.65
CA ALA A 313 -4.79 11.06 -15.95
C ALA A 313 -5.45 12.44 -16.07
N LEU A 314 -5.87 13.01 -14.94
CA LEU A 314 -6.63 14.25 -14.84
C LEU A 314 -5.78 15.48 -14.50
N ASP A 315 -4.45 15.35 -14.55
CA ASP A 315 -3.49 16.40 -14.19
C ASP A 315 -3.81 17.02 -12.80
N PRO A 316 -3.85 16.18 -11.74
CA PRO A 316 -4.28 16.61 -10.41
C PRO A 316 -3.28 17.55 -9.73
N ARG A 317 -3.77 18.39 -8.82
CA ARG A 317 -2.94 19.22 -7.93
C ARG A 317 -2.60 18.52 -6.61
N LEU A 318 -3.46 17.62 -6.16
CA LEU A 318 -3.23 16.78 -4.98
C LEU A 318 -3.50 15.32 -5.33
N ILE A 319 -2.54 14.45 -5.01
CA ILE A 319 -2.70 12.99 -5.07
C ILE A 319 -2.55 12.44 -3.65
N VAL A 320 -3.61 11.80 -3.15
CA VAL A 320 -3.54 10.98 -1.93
C VAL A 320 -3.16 9.55 -2.35
N ALA A 321 -1.94 9.14 -2.01
CA ALA A 321 -1.42 7.82 -2.32
C ALA A 321 -1.52 6.88 -1.10
N ASP A 322 -2.62 6.13 -1.00
CA ASP A 322 -2.88 5.23 0.13
C ASP A 322 -2.25 3.86 -0.12
N GLU A 323 -1.11 3.61 0.54
CA GLU A 323 -0.28 2.40 0.37
C GLU A 323 0.03 2.07 -1.11
N ALA A 324 0.23 3.11 -1.93
CA ALA A 324 0.30 2.97 -3.38
C ALA A 324 1.44 2.08 -3.91
N VAL A 325 2.39 1.71 -3.05
CA VAL A 325 3.60 0.95 -3.38
C VAL A 325 3.77 -0.33 -2.56
N SER A 326 2.84 -0.66 -1.64
CA SER A 326 3.00 -1.78 -0.70
C SER A 326 2.99 -3.16 -1.38
N LYS A 327 2.24 -3.30 -2.49
CA LYS A 327 2.08 -4.54 -3.26
C LYS A 327 2.97 -4.62 -4.51
N LEU A 328 4.01 -3.80 -4.58
CA LEU A 328 4.93 -3.73 -5.71
C LEU A 328 6.28 -4.33 -5.34
N ASP A 329 6.83 -5.15 -6.24
CA ASP A 329 8.22 -5.59 -6.18
C ASP A 329 9.17 -4.39 -6.20
N VAL A 330 10.39 -4.61 -5.72
CA VAL A 330 11.40 -3.55 -5.56
C VAL A 330 11.67 -2.79 -6.86
N SER A 331 11.75 -3.50 -8.00
CA SER A 331 12.05 -2.87 -9.29
C SER A 331 10.92 -1.97 -9.78
N VAL A 332 9.67 -2.41 -9.64
CA VAL A 332 8.48 -1.62 -10.03
C VAL A 332 8.23 -0.49 -9.05
N ARG A 333 8.45 -0.72 -7.75
CA ARG A 333 8.34 0.29 -6.68
C ARG A 333 9.23 1.51 -6.99
N SER A 334 10.50 1.28 -7.34
CA SER A 334 11.42 2.37 -7.72
C SER A 334 10.98 3.12 -8.98
N GLY A 335 10.40 2.42 -9.96
CA GLY A 335 9.81 3.07 -11.14
C GLY A 335 8.65 4.01 -10.76
N VAL A 336 7.74 3.54 -9.90
CA VAL A 336 6.60 4.34 -9.42
C VAL A 336 7.04 5.53 -8.57
N LEU A 337 8.03 5.36 -7.69
CA LEU A 337 8.57 6.47 -6.89
C LEU A 337 9.24 7.54 -7.76
N ARG A 338 9.95 7.14 -8.83
CA ARG A 338 10.48 8.07 -9.83
C ARG A 338 9.37 8.83 -10.54
N LEU A 339 8.32 8.14 -10.97
CA LEU A 339 7.15 8.77 -11.59
C LEU A 339 6.51 9.82 -10.65
N PHE A 340 6.33 9.52 -9.36
CA PHE A 340 5.80 10.52 -8.41
C PHE A 340 6.73 11.74 -8.27
N ARG A 341 8.06 11.56 -8.32
CA ARG A 341 9.01 12.69 -8.31
C ARG A 341 8.98 13.50 -9.61
N GLU A 342 8.74 12.87 -10.75
CA GLU A 342 8.56 13.56 -12.03
C GLU A 342 7.28 14.39 -12.01
N ILE A 343 6.16 13.81 -11.60
CA ILE A 343 4.88 14.51 -11.45
C ILE A 343 4.98 15.67 -10.45
N GLN A 344 5.74 15.51 -9.36
CA GLN A 344 5.99 16.59 -8.39
C GLN A 344 6.67 17.83 -9.03
N ARG A 345 7.42 17.64 -10.12
CA ARG A 345 8.18 18.69 -10.81
C ARG A 345 7.42 19.32 -11.98
N GLU A 346 6.38 18.67 -12.47
CA GLU A 346 5.48 19.16 -13.54
C GLU A 346 4.49 20.21 -13.02
#